data_AF-A0A7U3WAT2-F1
#
_entry.id   AF-A0A7U3WAT2-F1
#
_cell.length_a   1.000
_cell.length_b   1.000
_cell.length_c   1.000
_cell.angle_alpha   90.00
_cell.angle_beta   90.00
_cell.angle_gamma   90.00
#
_symmetry.space_group_name_H-M   'P 1'
#
loop_
_entity.id
_entity.type
_entity.pdbx_description
1 polymer ?
#
loop_
_entity_poly.entity_id
_entity_poly.type
_entity_poly.pdbx_seq_one_letter_code
_entity_poly.pdbx_strand_id
1 'polypeptide(L)'
;MSDADASGSTDAGGGGLRHWLFLDGNRLLITALVSVGVFAVVRVAVAAGVLAVGPSGNVPTVFGSGITAGVFTLVTLTLTVNQLVSSQVFGKPDSLRQRYEKGAQLRDRVAALSDRPATPVDTADFVAVVGEALDERADSLRGSRLGTASADADGDPSSLASDLDDFADEITRVSGEMEPVEAISATAGSDYARLRRRIRVVTADAELTESVADDLDAVEELLGHLSVARQYFKTLTLHQELAKLSREIIYLSVPCLLVAVAVPLLYRSNGATLSAAALPWAVSTAVAVVLAPLVLLVVRLLRVSTVMRYTISAAPFAPPEDWPWNE
;
A
#
# COMPACT_ATOMS: atom_id res chain seq x y z
N MET A 1 -2.64 44.83 -30.53
CA MET A 1 -1.75 44.05 -31.43
C MET A 1 -0.44 43.91 -30.68
N SER A 2 -0.33 42.94 -29.78
CA SER A 2 -0.03 41.51 -30.04
C SER A 2 1.40 41.36 -30.55
N ASP A 3 2.31 41.08 -29.63
CA ASP A 3 3.48 40.21 -29.81
C ASP A 3 4.12 39.99 -28.44
N ALA A 4 3.88 38.79 -27.88
CA ALA A 4 4.64 38.22 -26.78
C ALA A 4 4.49 36.69 -26.86
N ASP A 5 5.21 36.11 -27.80
CA ASP A 5 5.38 34.67 -27.95
C ASP A 5 6.41 34.14 -26.94
N ALA A 6 6.00 33.08 -26.25
CA ALA A 6 6.74 31.85 -25.93
C ALA A 6 8.22 31.90 -25.49
N SER A 7 8.46 31.54 -24.21
CA SER A 7 9.50 30.59 -23.77
C SER A 7 9.40 30.42 -22.24
N GLY A 8 9.34 29.25 -21.60
CA GLY A 8 9.34 27.88 -22.07
C GLY A 8 8.88 26.99 -20.92
N SER A 9 7.88 26.15 -21.18
CA SER A 9 7.45 25.09 -20.29
C SER A 9 8.13 23.79 -20.72
N THR A 10 9.30 23.51 -20.16
CA THR A 10 10.02 22.26 -20.39
C THR A 10 10.55 21.77 -19.05
N ASP A 11 9.76 20.97 -18.30
CA ASP A 11 10.24 19.75 -17.60
C ASP A 11 9.19 18.97 -16.76
N ALA A 12 7.87 19.13 -16.98
CA ALA A 12 6.87 18.41 -16.17
C ALA A 12 6.51 16.98 -16.66
N GLY A 13 7.18 16.46 -17.70
CA GLY A 13 6.76 15.23 -18.39
C GLY A 13 7.31 13.91 -17.82
N GLY A 14 8.48 13.93 -17.18
CA GLY A 14 9.17 12.71 -16.74
C GLY A 14 8.72 12.18 -15.37
N GLY A 15 8.48 13.10 -14.42
CA GLY A 15 8.06 12.78 -13.06
C GLY A 15 6.57 12.38 -12.99
N GLY A 16 5.69 13.12 -13.66
CA GLY A 16 4.24 12.90 -13.61
C GLY A 16 3.78 11.57 -14.22
N LEU A 17 4.42 11.10 -15.29
CA LEU A 17 4.06 9.83 -15.94
C LEU A 17 4.51 8.62 -15.11
N ARG A 18 5.69 8.71 -14.46
CA ARG A 18 6.15 7.71 -13.50
C ARG A 18 5.30 7.76 -12.22
N HIS A 19 5.01 8.94 -11.69
CA HIS A 19 4.15 9.13 -10.53
C HIS A 19 2.72 8.60 -10.78
N TRP A 20 2.11 8.93 -11.92
CA TRP A 20 0.81 8.42 -12.33
C TRP A 20 0.81 6.90 -12.57
N LEU A 21 1.86 6.36 -13.20
CA LEU A 21 2.00 4.91 -13.40
C LEU A 21 2.20 4.15 -12.08
N PHE A 22 2.78 4.77 -11.04
CA PHE A 22 3.10 4.08 -9.79
C PHE A 22 2.07 4.30 -8.66
N LEU A 23 1.48 5.50 -8.53
CA LEU A 23 0.63 5.89 -7.39
C LEU A 23 -0.87 5.87 -7.71
N ASP A 24 -1.35 6.66 -8.67
CA ASP A 24 -2.80 6.90 -8.91
C ASP A 24 -3.42 6.16 -10.11
N GLY A 25 -2.60 5.60 -10.99
CA GLY A 25 -3.09 4.96 -12.21
C GLY A 25 -3.97 3.75 -11.91
N ASN A 26 -5.21 3.78 -12.40
CA ASN A 26 -6.13 2.63 -12.40
C ASN A 26 -5.33 1.39 -12.85
N ARG A 27 -5.08 0.44 -11.94
CA ARG A 27 -4.11 -0.65 -12.22
C ARG A 27 -4.55 -1.55 -13.37
N LEU A 28 -5.84 -1.56 -13.66
CA LEU A 28 -6.40 -2.18 -14.85
C LEU A 28 -5.84 -1.54 -16.14
N LEU A 29 -5.52 -0.25 -16.13
CA LEU A 29 -4.90 0.46 -17.25
C LEU A 29 -3.45 0.01 -17.46
N ILE A 30 -2.66 -0.16 -16.40
CA ILE A 30 -1.28 -0.67 -16.52
C ILE A 30 -1.30 -2.11 -17.01
N THR A 31 -2.19 -2.94 -16.45
CA THR A 31 -2.41 -4.30 -16.93
C THR A 31 -2.82 -4.28 -18.41
N ALA A 32 -3.75 -3.41 -18.81
CA ALA A 32 -4.16 -3.28 -20.20
C ALA A 32 -3.00 -2.82 -21.10
N LEU A 33 -2.19 -1.85 -20.67
CA LEU A 33 -1.04 -1.36 -21.42
C LEU A 33 0.01 -2.45 -21.62
N VAL A 34 0.35 -3.20 -20.56
CA VAL A 34 1.28 -4.32 -20.65
C VAL A 34 0.69 -5.44 -21.51
N SER A 35 -0.62 -5.74 -21.40
CA SER A 35 -1.29 -6.69 -22.29
C SER A 35 -1.29 -6.24 -23.76
N VAL A 36 -1.45 -4.94 -24.04
CA VAL A 36 -1.29 -4.37 -25.39
C VAL A 36 0.16 -4.48 -25.86
N GLY A 37 1.14 -4.30 -24.96
CA GLY A 37 2.55 -4.54 -25.24
C GLY A 37 2.83 -5.99 -25.62
N VAL A 38 2.29 -6.95 -24.85
CA VAL A 38 2.36 -8.39 -25.16
C VAL A 38 1.74 -8.66 -26.53
N PHE A 39 0.55 -8.12 -26.80
CA PHE A 39 -0.10 -8.22 -28.09
C PHE A 39 0.81 -7.72 -29.23
N ALA A 40 1.40 -6.52 -29.08
CA ALA A 40 2.26 -5.92 -30.08
C ALA A 40 3.52 -6.75 -30.33
N VAL A 41 4.18 -7.23 -29.27
CA VAL A 41 5.38 -8.08 -29.36
C VAL A 41 5.05 -9.38 -30.10
N VAL A 42 3.97 -10.06 -29.73
CA VAL A 42 3.53 -11.28 -30.41
C VAL A 42 3.19 -10.98 -31.87
N ARG A 43 2.49 -9.87 -32.13
CA ARG A 43 2.09 -9.48 -33.48
C ARG A 43 3.30 -9.21 -34.39
N VAL A 44 4.33 -8.56 -33.87
CA VAL A 44 5.60 -8.30 -34.58
C VAL A 44 6.35 -9.61 -34.80
N ALA A 45 6.42 -10.50 -33.82
CA ALA A 45 7.07 -11.80 -33.96
C ALA A 45 6.38 -12.70 -35.01
N VAL A 46 5.05 -12.64 -35.10
CA VAL A 46 4.29 -13.32 -36.17
C VAL A 46 4.56 -12.65 -37.53
N ALA A 47 4.61 -11.32 -37.60
CA ALA A 47 4.90 -10.60 -38.85
C ALA A 47 6.31 -10.90 -39.39
N ALA A 48 7.28 -11.04 -38.48
CA ALA A 48 8.67 -11.35 -38.80
C ALA A 48 8.90 -12.84 -39.12
N GLY A 49 7.86 -13.69 -39.01
CA GLY A 49 7.97 -15.13 -39.26
C GLY A 49 8.68 -15.92 -38.15
N VAL A 50 8.96 -15.29 -37.00
CA VAL A 50 9.56 -15.96 -35.82
C VAL A 50 8.57 -16.92 -35.18
N LEU A 51 7.29 -16.54 -35.13
CA LEU A 51 6.19 -17.39 -34.66
C LEU A 51 5.38 -17.91 -35.85
N ALA A 52 5.43 -19.23 -36.09
CA ALA A 52 4.68 -19.87 -37.14
C ALA A 52 3.18 -19.95 -36.79
N VAL A 53 2.39 -19.07 -37.40
CA VAL A 53 0.91 -19.07 -37.32
C VAL A 53 0.36 -19.51 -38.68
N GLY A 54 -0.23 -20.69 -38.74
CA GLY A 54 -0.74 -21.32 -39.96
C GLY A 54 -0.93 -22.85 -39.85
N PRO A 55 -1.33 -23.56 -40.91
CA PRO A 55 -1.62 -25.00 -40.88
C PRO A 55 -0.46 -25.88 -40.37
N SER A 56 0.78 -25.43 -40.55
CA SER A 56 2.00 -26.08 -40.07
C SER A 56 2.53 -25.53 -38.73
N GLY A 57 1.79 -24.62 -38.09
CA GLY A 57 2.18 -23.97 -36.85
C GLY A 57 1.77 -24.75 -35.60
N ASN A 58 2.54 -24.59 -34.51
CA ASN A 58 2.33 -25.31 -33.25
C ASN A 58 1.31 -24.63 -32.30
N VAL A 59 0.53 -23.66 -32.80
CA VAL A 59 -0.44 -22.89 -32.00
C VAL A 59 -1.41 -23.81 -31.23
N PRO A 60 -2.06 -24.82 -31.84
CA PRO A 60 -3.00 -25.70 -31.12
C PRO A 60 -2.32 -26.48 -30.00
N THR A 61 -1.08 -26.93 -30.22
CA THR A 61 -0.31 -27.69 -29.22
C THR A 61 0.07 -26.80 -28.05
N VAL A 62 0.61 -25.61 -28.32
CA VAL A 62 1.02 -24.65 -27.27
C VAL A 62 -0.17 -24.20 -26.44
N PHE A 63 -1.30 -23.89 -27.08
CA PHE A 63 -2.53 -23.50 -26.39
C PHE A 63 -3.18 -24.69 -25.64
N GLY A 64 -3.24 -25.86 -26.27
CA GLY A 64 -3.94 -27.03 -25.75
C GLY A 64 -3.26 -27.71 -24.55
N SER A 65 -1.93 -27.66 -24.46
CA SER A 65 -1.20 -28.24 -23.33
C SER A 65 -0.57 -27.16 -22.45
N GLY A 66 0.46 -26.47 -22.95
CA GLY A 66 1.32 -25.61 -22.13
C GLY A 66 0.59 -24.41 -21.52
N ILE A 67 -0.09 -23.63 -22.36
CA ILE A 67 -0.81 -22.43 -21.93
C ILE A 67 -2.01 -22.80 -21.05
N THR A 68 -2.84 -23.76 -21.47
CA THR A 68 -4.02 -24.15 -20.69
C THR A 68 -3.60 -24.69 -19.32
N ALA A 69 -2.59 -25.56 -19.25
CA ALA A 69 -2.04 -26.04 -17.99
C ALA A 69 -1.49 -24.88 -17.14
N GLY A 70 -0.74 -23.95 -17.74
CA GLY A 70 -0.21 -22.78 -17.04
C GLY A 70 -1.29 -21.88 -16.43
N VAL A 71 -2.38 -21.61 -17.17
CA VAL A 71 -3.53 -20.86 -16.66
C VAL A 71 -4.21 -21.61 -15.52
N PHE A 72 -4.42 -22.92 -15.65
CA PHE A 72 -4.97 -23.74 -14.55
C PHE A 72 -4.09 -23.70 -13.29
N THR A 73 -2.77 -23.78 -13.45
CA THR A 73 -1.81 -23.68 -12.33
C THR A 73 -1.90 -22.30 -11.67
N LEU A 74 -1.94 -21.23 -12.44
CA LEU A 74 -2.05 -19.86 -11.92
C LEU A 74 -3.36 -19.64 -11.17
N VAL A 75 -4.48 -20.12 -11.72
CA VAL A 75 -5.80 -20.08 -11.07
C VAL A 75 -5.80 -20.86 -9.76
N THR A 76 -5.27 -22.08 -9.81
CA THR A 76 -5.19 -22.96 -8.62
C THR A 76 -4.36 -22.30 -7.53
N LEU A 77 -3.16 -21.80 -7.88
CA LEU A 77 -2.29 -21.11 -6.94
C LEU A 77 -2.98 -19.89 -6.32
N THR A 78 -3.64 -19.08 -7.15
CA THR A 78 -4.38 -17.90 -6.68
C THR A 78 -5.49 -18.28 -5.71
N LEU A 79 -6.25 -19.33 -6.02
CA LEU A 79 -7.30 -19.85 -5.15
C LEU A 79 -6.72 -20.38 -3.84
N THR A 80 -5.62 -21.13 -3.88
CA THR A 80 -4.92 -21.63 -2.69
C THR A 80 -4.43 -20.48 -1.82
N VAL A 81 -3.83 -19.44 -2.39
CA VAL A 81 -3.41 -18.25 -1.63
C VAL A 81 -4.61 -17.57 -0.98
N ASN A 82 -5.72 -17.42 -1.70
CA ASN A 82 -6.95 -16.86 -1.13
C ASN A 82 -7.48 -17.68 0.04
N GLN A 83 -7.47 -19.01 -0.10
CA GLN A 83 -7.90 -19.94 0.94
C GLN A 83 -7.00 -19.85 2.17
N LEU A 84 -5.69 -19.73 1.99
CA LEU A 84 -4.74 -19.55 3.09
C LEU A 84 -4.96 -18.22 3.81
N VAL A 85 -5.09 -17.11 3.08
CA VAL A 85 -5.36 -15.78 3.67
C VAL A 85 -6.69 -15.79 4.42
N SER A 86 -7.74 -16.31 3.80
CA SER A 86 -9.06 -16.43 4.42
C SER A 86 -9.01 -17.28 5.70
N SER A 87 -8.33 -18.43 5.65
CA SER A 87 -8.14 -19.29 6.83
C SER A 87 -7.35 -18.61 7.95
N GLN A 88 -6.42 -17.70 7.64
CA GLN A 88 -5.68 -16.91 8.64
C GLN A 88 -6.55 -15.84 9.31
N VAL A 89 -7.47 -15.24 8.54
CA VAL A 89 -8.45 -14.26 9.07
C VAL A 89 -9.45 -14.96 10.00
N PHE A 90 -9.98 -16.11 9.60
CA PHE A 90 -10.94 -16.91 10.39
C PHE A 90 -10.32 -17.77 11.50
N GLY A 91 -9.22 -17.30 12.11
CA GLY A 91 -8.53 -18.00 13.19
C GLY A 91 -9.47 -18.51 14.30
N LYS A 92 -8.98 -19.42 15.16
CA LYS A 92 -9.78 -20.07 16.22
C LYS A 92 -10.60 -19.06 17.03
N PRO A 93 -11.82 -19.38 17.48
CA PRO A 93 -12.69 -18.46 18.23
C PRO A 93 -11.99 -17.72 19.39
N ASP A 94 -11.14 -18.40 20.16
CA ASP A 94 -10.37 -17.79 21.25
C ASP A 94 -9.40 -16.71 20.77
N SER A 95 -8.76 -16.91 19.61
CA SER A 95 -7.87 -15.91 18.99
C SER A 95 -8.65 -14.71 18.46
N LEU A 96 -9.90 -14.88 18.04
CA LEU A 96 -10.76 -13.79 17.62
C LEU A 96 -11.21 -12.97 18.85
N ARG A 97 -11.62 -13.65 19.93
CA ARG A 97 -11.97 -13.00 21.19
C ARG A 97 -10.81 -12.19 21.77
N GLN A 98 -9.62 -12.79 21.86
CA GLN A 98 -8.44 -12.09 22.37
C GLN A 98 -8.06 -10.87 21.51
N ARG A 99 -8.18 -10.95 20.19
CA ARG A 99 -7.94 -9.82 19.28
C ARG A 99 -8.97 -8.71 19.49
N TYR A 100 -10.24 -9.07 19.63
CA TYR A 100 -11.31 -8.13 19.95
C TYR A 100 -11.06 -7.43 21.29
N GLU A 101 -10.80 -8.18 22.36
CA GLU A 101 -10.55 -7.64 23.70
C GLU A 101 -9.33 -6.69 23.71
N LYS A 102 -8.24 -7.06 23.03
CA LYS A 102 -7.05 -6.18 22.90
C LYS A 102 -7.35 -4.91 22.10
N GLY A 103 -8.13 -5.02 21.02
CA GLY A 103 -8.55 -3.86 20.22
C GLY A 103 -9.48 -2.92 20.99
N ALA A 104 -10.42 -3.47 21.77
CA ALA A 104 -11.28 -2.70 22.66
C ALA A 104 -10.46 -2.00 23.75
N GLN A 105 -9.55 -2.71 24.42
CA GLN A 105 -8.66 -2.11 25.42
C GLN A 105 -7.79 -0.98 24.85
N LEU A 106 -7.29 -1.12 23.62
CA LEU A 106 -6.55 -0.05 22.94
C LEU A 106 -7.41 1.20 22.78
N ARG A 107 -8.66 1.04 22.34
CA ARG A 107 -9.62 2.14 22.15
C ARG A 107 -10.01 2.78 23.47
N ASP A 108 -10.19 1.98 24.52
CA ASP A 108 -10.54 2.46 25.86
C ASP A 108 -9.40 3.25 26.50
N ARG A 109 -8.14 2.81 26.33
CA ARG A 109 -6.97 3.54 26.83
C ARG A 109 -6.76 4.87 26.13
N VAL A 110 -6.88 4.90 24.80
CA VAL A 110 -6.81 6.16 24.05
C VAL A 110 -7.95 7.09 24.45
N ALA A 111 -9.17 6.57 24.64
CA ALA A 111 -10.28 7.37 25.14
C ALA A 111 -9.99 7.99 26.52
N ALA A 112 -9.42 7.21 27.45
CA ALA A 112 -9.05 7.68 28.78
C ALA A 112 -7.94 8.75 28.76
N LEU A 113 -6.91 8.58 27.91
CA LEU A 113 -5.79 9.53 27.79
C LEU A 113 -6.19 10.84 27.09
N SER A 114 -7.25 10.80 26.28
CA SER A 114 -7.79 11.95 25.54
C SER A 114 -9.02 12.57 26.21
N ASP A 115 -9.32 12.20 27.47
CA ASP A 115 -10.48 12.66 28.24
C ASP A 115 -11.83 12.56 27.49
N ARG A 116 -11.98 11.52 26.66
CA ARG A 116 -13.17 11.28 25.83
C ARG A 116 -13.95 10.06 26.29
N PRO A 117 -15.29 10.07 26.16
CA PRO A 117 -16.11 8.91 26.55
C PRO A 117 -15.92 7.70 25.62
N ALA A 118 -15.52 7.93 24.37
CA ALA A 118 -15.22 6.89 23.39
C ALA A 118 -14.36 7.44 22.24
N THR A 119 -13.60 6.57 21.60
CA THR A 119 -12.89 6.89 20.35
C THR A 119 -13.77 6.65 19.12
N PRO A 120 -13.57 7.39 18.01
CA PRO A 120 -14.24 7.17 16.73
C PRO A 120 -13.98 5.78 16.14
N VAL A 121 -14.92 5.25 15.36
CA VAL A 121 -14.77 3.94 14.69
C VAL A 121 -13.93 4.07 13.42
N ASP A 122 -13.99 5.22 12.77
CA ASP A 122 -13.16 5.51 11.62
C ASP A 122 -11.69 5.64 12.01
N THR A 123 -10.82 5.21 11.10
CA THR A 123 -9.38 5.16 11.33
C THR A 123 -8.73 6.54 11.30
N ALA A 124 -9.15 7.40 10.38
CA ALA A 124 -8.63 8.77 10.30
C ALA A 124 -9.08 9.58 11.52
N ASP A 125 -10.35 9.46 11.90
CA ASP A 125 -10.87 10.11 13.09
C ASP A 125 -10.19 9.61 14.38
N PHE A 126 -9.90 8.31 14.49
CA PHE A 126 -9.15 7.76 15.62
C PHE A 126 -7.75 8.39 15.75
N VAL A 127 -7.08 8.60 14.62
CA VAL A 127 -5.73 9.17 14.56
C VAL A 127 -5.77 10.66 14.88
N ALA A 128 -6.78 11.38 14.38
CA ALA A 128 -7.03 12.78 14.76
C ALA A 128 -7.22 12.94 16.27
N VAL A 129 -7.98 12.04 16.93
CA VAL A 129 -8.13 12.07 18.40
C VAL A 129 -6.79 11.91 19.12
N VAL A 130 -5.89 11.07 18.60
CA VAL A 130 -4.55 10.91 19.17
C VAL A 130 -3.71 12.17 18.97
N GLY A 131 -3.81 12.81 17.79
CA GLY A 131 -3.16 14.10 17.51
C GLY A 131 -3.62 15.19 18.46
N GLU A 132 -4.94 15.36 18.61
CA GLU A 132 -5.56 16.32 19.54
C GLU A 132 -5.09 16.08 20.99
N ALA A 133 -5.03 14.82 21.42
CA ALA A 133 -4.54 14.49 22.76
C ALA A 133 -3.04 14.79 22.94
N LEU A 134 -2.22 14.63 21.90
CA LEU A 134 -0.80 14.99 21.95
C LEU A 134 -0.60 16.52 22.01
N ASP A 135 -1.42 17.29 21.30
CA ASP A 135 -1.42 18.75 21.33
C ASP A 135 -1.80 19.27 22.72
N GLU A 136 -2.87 18.74 23.34
CA GLU A 136 -3.28 19.10 24.71
C GLU A 136 -2.15 18.86 25.73
N ARG A 137 -1.39 17.76 25.58
CA ARG A 137 -0.23 17.47 26.45
C ARG A 137 0.95 18.38 26.16
N ALA A 138 1.20 18.73 24.88
CA ALA A 138 2.22 19.70 24.51
C ALA A 138 1.93 21.08 25.15
N ASP A 139 0.68 21.52 25.16
CA ASP A 139 0.24 22.76 25.82
C ASP A 139 0.47 22.73 27.33
N SER A 140 0.15 21.61 28.00
CA SER A 140 0.41 21.43 29.44
C SER A 140 1.92 21.49 29.75
N LEU A 141 2.73 20.80 28.94
CA LEU A 141 4.20 20.82 29.05
C LEU A 141 4.77 22.24 28.83
N ARG A 142 4.21 23.04 27.92
CA ARG A 142 4.58 24.46 27.77
C ARG A 142 4.22 25.30 29.00
N GLY A 143 3.06 25.06 29.59
CA GLY A 143 2.55 25.81 30.75
C GLY A 143 3.33 25.58 32.06
N SER A 144 3.92 24.40 32.21
CA SER A 144 4.69 24.01 33.42
C SER A 144 6.05 24.69 33.59
N ARG A 145 6.50 25.46 32.57
CA ARG A 145 7.83 26.10 32.47
C ARG A 145 8.12 27.24 33.46
N LEU A 146 7.22 27.57 34.39
CA LEU A 146 7.44 28.69 35.32
C LEU A 146 8.47 28.41 36.44
N GLY A 147 9.21 27.28 36.42
CA GLY A 147 10.05 26.85 37.55
C GLY A 147 11.52 26.45 37.33
N THR A 148 11.96 26.04 36.13
CA THR A 148 13.24 25.32 36.00
C THR A 148 14.18 25.94 34.96
N ALA A 149 15.38 26.34 35.41
CA ALA A 149 16.43 26.93 34.58
C ALA A 149 17.51 25.88 34.23
N SER A 150 18.03 25.99 33.00
CA SER A 150 19.21 25.33 32.41
C SER A 150 19.17 23.81 32.20
N ALA A 151 18.38 23.36 31.24
CA ALA A 151 18.68 22.13 30.49
C ALA A 151 19.21 22.50 29.10
N ASP A 152 20.13 21.69 28.55
CA ASP A 152 20.51 21.76 27.13
C ASP A 152 19.26 21.68 26.23
N ALA A 153 19.31 22.21 25.00
CA ALA A 153 18.16 22.29 24.10
C ALA A 153 17.48 20.92 23.83
N ASP A 154 18.17 19.79 24.02
CA ASP A 154 17.61 18.44 23.84
C ASP A 154 16.93 17.88 25.10
N GLY A 155 17.20 18.46 26.28
CA GLY A 155 16.60 18.12 27.56
C GLY A 155 15.56 19.13 28.05
N ASP A 156 15.28 20.18 27.28
CA ASP A 156 14.26 21.19 27.61
C ASP A 156 12.84 20.68 27.28
N PRO A 157 11.95 20.50 28.27
CA PRO A 157 10.56 20.06 28.05
C PRO A 157 9.78 20.91 27.05
N SER A 158 10.11 22.19 26.91
CA SER A 158 9.42 23.08 25.97
C SER A 158 9.80 22.84 24.50
N SER A 159 11.04 22.41 24.27
CA SER A 159 11.50 22.03 22.94
C SER A 159 10.89 20.69 22.54
N LEU A 160 10.65 19.80 23.50
CA LEU A 160 9.87 18.58 23.31
C LEU A 160 8.40 18.89 23.03
N ALA A 161 7.82 19.87 23.73
CA ALA A 161 6.47 20.32 23.47
C ALA A 161 6.31 20.92 22.05
N SER A 162 7.32 21.65 21.54
CA SER A 162 7.29 22.12 20.15
C SER A 162 7.31 20.99 19.14
N ASP A 163 8.17 19.98 19.32
CA ASP A 163 8.18 18.81 18.44
C ASP A 163 6.88 18.00 18.51
N LEU A 164 6.24 17.94 19.69
CA LEU A 164 4.94 17.30 19.89
C LEU A 164 3.83 18.03 19.14
N ASP A 165 3.85 19.36 19.17
CA ASP A 165 2.91 20.24 18.48
C ASP A 165 3.02 20.06 16.96
N ASP A 166 4.24 20.18 16.42
CA ASP A 166 4.52 19.97 14.99
C ASP A 166 4.03 18.58 14.52
N PHE A 167 4.22 17.57 15.37
CA PHE A 167 3.78 16.21 15.11
C PHE A 167 2.26 16.04 15.21
N ALA A 168 1.61 16.69 16.17
CA ALA A 168 0.15 16.68 16.33
C ALA A 168 -0.56 17.40 15.17
N ASP A 169 0.00 18.52 14.71
CA ASP A 169 -0.46 19.25 13.53
C ASP A 169 -0.33 18.41 12.25
N GLU A 170 0.81 17.73 12.09
CA GLU A 170 0.99 16.79 10.98
C GLU A 170 -0.06 15.68 11.02
N ILE A 171 -0.25 15.03 12.17
CA ILE A 171 -1.27 13.98 12.36
C ILE A 171 -2.66 14.46 11.97
N THR A 172 -3.05 15.64 12.45
CA THR A 172 -4.40 16.20 12.26
C THR A 172 -4.64 16.56 10.81
N ARG A 173 -3.69 17.25 10.16
CA ARG A 173 -3.76 17.59 8.74
C ARG A 173 -3.88 16.34 7.87
N VAL A 174 -3.02 15.37 8.11
CA VAL A 174 -2.92 14.17 7.29
C VAL A 174 -4.19 13.30 7.46
N SER A 175 -4.78 13.27 8.65
CA SER A 175 -6.06 12.57 8.90
C SER A 175 -7.25 13.20 8.16
N GLY A 176 -7.22 14.51 7.90
CA GLY A 176 -8.28 15.21 7.16
C GLY A 176 -8.15 15.14 5.63
N GLU A 177 -6.94 14.94 5.11
CA GLU A 177 -6.64 15.08 3.68
C GLU A 177 -6.33 13.76 2.96
N MET A 178 -5.88 12.73 3.68
CA MET A 178 -5.35 11.49 3.08
C MET A 178 -6.19 10.25 3.39
N GLU A 179 -6.00 9.20 2.60
CA GLU A 179 -6.54 7.89 2.93
C GLU A 179 -5.99 7.42 4.30
N PRO A 180 -6.80 6.78 5.16
CA PRO A 180 -6.42 6.50 6.56
C PRO A 180 -5.10 5.73 6.73
N VAL A 181 -4.73 4.93 5.73
CA VAL A 181 -3.48 4.14 5.72
C VAL A 181 -2.26 5.02 5.46
N GLU A 182 -2.41 5.98 4.56
CA GLU A 182 -1.37 6.96 4.26
C GLU A 182 -1.19 7.87 5.47
N ALA A 183 -2.31 8.22 6.13
CA ALA A 183 -2.30 9.05 7.32
C ALA A 183 -1.55 8.46 8.51
N ILE A 184 -1.72 7.17 8.76
CA ILE A 184 -0.98 6.49 9.82
C ILE A 184 0.47 6.15 9.40
N SER A 185 0.76 6.10 8.10
CA SER A 185 2.11 5.79 7.61
C SER A 185 3.04 6.99 7.64
N ALA A 186 2.55 8.19 7.32
CA ALA A 186 3.30 9.44 7.37
C ALA A 186 3.69 9.81 8.81
N THR A 187 2.79 9.56 9.75
CA THR A 187 2.85 10.09 11.11
C THR A 187 3.67 9.27 12.12
N ALA A 188 4.43 8.23 11.74
CA ALA A 188 5.00 7.35 12.79
C ALA A 188 6.29 6.60 12.44
N GLY A 189 7.03 7.03 11.41
CA GLY A 189 8.29 6.40 11.01
C GLY A 189 9.50 6.92 11.79
N SER A 190 10.01 8.07 11.35
CA SER A 190 11.15 8.78 11.93
C SER A 190 10.79 9.44 13.26
N ASP A 191 9.63 10.07 13.32
CA ASP A 191 9.34 11.04 14.37
C ASP A 191 8.93 10.37 15.67
N TYR A 192 8.23 9.22 15.62
CA TYR A 192 8.01 8.38 16.81
C TYR A 192 9.32 7.96 17.50
N ALA A 193 10.32 7.51 16.72
CA ALA A 193 11.60 7.07 17.28
C ALA A 193 12.39 8.24 17.86
N ARG A 194 12.34 9.41 17.19
CA ARG A 194 12.94 10.67 17.63
C ARG A 194 12.29 11.13 18.94
N LEU A 195 10.97 11.25 18.98
CA LEU A 195 10.19 11.75 20.09
C LEU A 195 10.34 10.86 21.34
N ARG A 196 10.30 9.53 21.17
CA ARG A 196 10.53 8.59 22.28
C ARG A 196 11.97 8.61 22.81
N ARG A 197 12.94 8.94 21.96
CA ARG A 197 14.33 9.18 22.42
C ARG A 197 14.38 10.47 23.23
N ARG A 198 13.74 11.55 22.77
CA ARG A 198 13.72 12.85 23.45
C ARG A 198 13.01 12.78 24.80
N ILE A 199 11.86 12.10 24.90
CA ILE A 199 11.18 11.84 26.19
C ILE A 199 12.16 11.19 27.18
N ARG A 200 12.88 10.14 26.76
CA ARG A 200 13.88 9.48 27.61
C ARG A 200 15.05 10.38 28.02
N VAL A 201 15.47 11.32 27.18
CA VAL A 201 16.52 12.29 27.52
C VAL A 201 15.99 13.28 28.57
N VAL A 202 14.79 13.82 28.38
CA VAL A 202 14.14 14.74 29.31
C VAL A 202 13.90 14.09 30.68
N THR A 203 13.45 12.84 30.72
CA THR A 203 13.18 12.11 31.97
C THR A 203 14.46 11.69 32.71
N ALA A 204 15.59 11.53 32.01
CA ALA A 204 16.82 11.02 32.63
C ALA A 204 17.57 12.06 33.49
N ASP A 205 17.49 13.34 33.14
CA ASP A 205 18.32 14.41 33.72
C ASP A 205 17.53 15.46 34.53
N ALA A 206 16.20 15.34 34.64
CA ALA A 206 15.37 16.36 35.26
C ALA A 206 14.68 15.90 36.57
N GLU A 207 14.74 16.74 37.61
CA GLU A 207 13.78 16.69 38.73
C GLU A 207 12.42 17.22 38.23
N LEU A 208 11.64 16.34 37.62
CA LEU A 208 10.33 16.67 37.08
C LEU A 208 9.31 16.86 38.20
N THR A 209 8.42 17.84 38.03
CA THR A 209 7.20 17.90 38.84
C THR A 209 6.31 16.72 38.46
N GLU A 210 5.52 16.20 39.41
CA GLU A 210 4.59 15.08 39.19
C GLU A 210 3.70 15.30 37.95
N SER A 211 3.15 16.51 37.79
CA SER A 211 2.37 16.88 36.60
C SER A 211 3.12 16.76 35.27
N VAL A 212 4.42 17.06 35.24
CA VAL A 212 5.23 16.97 34.01
C VAL A 212 5.58 15.52 33.72
N ALA A 213 5.87 14.73 34.75
CA ALA A 213 6.09 13.29 34.62
C ALA A 213 4.83 12.58 34.09
N ASP A 214 3.66 12.91 34.64
CA ASP A 214 2.38 12.35 34.20
C ASP A 214 2.08 12.67 32.72
N ASP A 215 2.33 13.91 32.28
CA ASP A 215 2.12 14.29 30.88
C ASP A 215 3.11 13.58 29.93
N LEU A 216 4.37 13.41 30.33
CA LEU A 216 5.35 12.66 29.53
C LEU A 216 5.00 11.16 29.43
N ASP A 217 4.53 10.57 30.52
CA ASP A 217 4.07 9.17 30.54
C ASP A 217 2.83 8.99 29.65
N ALA A 218 1.89 9.94 29.69
CA ALA A 218 0.70 9.95 28.83
C ALA A 218 1.09 10.06 27.34
N VAL A 219 2.06 10.91 27.01
CA VAL A 219 2.61 11.02 25.65
C VAL A 219 3.28 9.71 25.22
N GLU A 220 4.11 9.07 26.05
CA GLU A 220 4.73 7.78 25.69
C GLU A 220 3.67 6.70 25.44
N GLU A 221 2.60 6.66 26.25
CA GLU A 221 1.51 5.70 26.07
C GLU A 221 0.70 5.96 24.79
N LEU A 222 0.34 7.22 24.50
CA LEU A 222 -0.35 7.62 23.27
C LEU A 222 0.44 7.24 22.02
N LEU A 223 1.74 7.57 22.00
CA LEU A 223 2.65 7.22 20.91
C LEU A 223 2.76 5.69 20.75
N GLY A 224 2.84 4.96 21.86
CA GLY A 224 2.85 3.50 21.86
C GLY A 224 1.57 2.91 21.26
N HIS A 225 0.41 3.47 21.61
CA HIS A 225 -0.90 3.07 21.07
C HIS A 225 -1.03 3.38 19.58
N LEU A 226 -0.55 4.54 19.13
CA LEU A 226 -0.50 4.89 17.71
C LEU A 226 0.35 3.90 16.90
N SER A 227 1.48 3.47 17.45
CA SER A 227 2.34 2.45 16.82
C SER A 227 1.66 1.09 16.68
N VAL A 228 0.92 0.65 17.71
CA VAL A 228 0.12 -0.59 17.66
C VAL A 228 -1.02 -0.47 16.64
N ALA A 229 -1.74 0.65 16.66
CA ALA A 229 -2.81 0.94 15.72
C ALA A 229 -2.30 0.90 14.28
N ARG A 230 -1.16 1.54 13.98
CA ARG A 230 -0.49 1.48 12.67
C ARG A 230 -0.25 0.07 12.21
N GLN A 231 0.36 -0.77 13.04
CA GLN A 231 0.69 -2.13 12.65
C GLN A 231 -0.58 -2.94 12.38
N TYR A 232 -1.63 -2.71 13.17
CA TYR A 232 -2.94 -3.32 12.97
C TYR A 232 -3.57 -2.90 11.63
N PHE A 233 -3.70 -1.60 11.37
CA PHE A 233 -4.32 -1.07 10.15
C PHE A 233 -3.52 -1.39 8.89
N LYS A 234 -2.19 -1.36 8.96
CA LYS A 234 -1.32 -1.82 7.87
C LYS A 234 -1.57 -3.28 7.52
N THR A 235 -1.69 -4.13 8.54
CA THR A 235 -1.99 -5.56 8.36
C THR A 235 -3.39 -5.75 7.76
N LEU A 236 -4.39 -5.04 8.27
CA LEU A 236 -5.77 -5.10 7.78
C LEU A 236 -5.87 -4.69 6.30
N THR A 237 -5.23 -3.58 5.94
CA THR A 237 -5.19 -3.08 4.56
C THR A 237 -4.51 -4.07 3.63
N LEU A 238 -3.36 -4.62 4.03
CA LEU A 238 -2.67 -5.64 3.24
C LEU A 238 -3.57 -6.85 2.98
N HIS A 239 -4.32 -7.30 3.99
CA HIS A 239 -5.29 -8.39 3.81
C HIS A 239 -6.43 -8.03 2.85
N GLN A 240 -6.97 -6.81 2.94
CA GLN A 240 -8.01 -6.33 2.03
C GLN A 240 -7.50 -6.25 0.58
N GLU A 241 -6.29 -5.73 0.36
CA GLU A 241 -5.66 -5.66 -0.96
C GLU A 241 -5.41 -7.05 -1.55
N LEU A 242 -4.93 -8.00 -0.74
CA LEU A 242 -4.72 -9.39 -1.16
C LEU A 242 -6.04 -10.08 -1.53
N ALA A 243 -7.10 -9.87 -0.74
CA ALA A 243 -8.43 -10.40 -1.02
C ALA A 243 -9.02 -9.81 -2.32
N LYS A 244 -8.88 -8.50 -2.52
CA LYS A 244 -9.31 -7.82 -3.75
C LYS A 244 -8.54 -8.34 -4.98
N LEU A 245 -7.22 -8.47 -4.85
CA LEU A 245 -6.36 -9.03 -5.90
C LEU A 245 -6.78 -10.44 -6.29
N SER A 246 -7.01 -11.32 -5.30
CA SER A 246 -7.44 -12.69 -5.58
C SER A 246 -8.75 -12.72 -6.37
N ARG A 247 -9.73 -11.91 -5.94
CA ARG A 247 -11.02 -11.78 -6.62
C ARG A 247 -10.86 -11.28 -8.06
N GLU A 248 -10.04 -10.26 -8.30
CA GLU A 248 -9.77 -9.74 -9.65
C GLU A 248 -9.12 -10.80 -10.55
N ILE A 249 -8.13 -11.54 -10.04
CA ILE A 249 -7.48 -12.63 -10.80
C ILE A 249 -8.46 -13.74 -11.11
N ILE A 250 -9.32 -14.16 -10.17
CA ILE A 250 -10.32 -15.19 -10.41
C ILE A 250 -11.27 -14.75 -11.53
N TYR A 251 -11.80 -13.53 -11.46
CA TYR A 251 -12.70 -13.01 -12.50
C TYR A 251 -12.03 -12.88 -13.87
N LEU A 252 -10.76 -12.49 -13.91
CA LEU A 252 -10.02 -12.38 -15.15
C LEU A 252 -9.62 -13.75 -15.71
N SER A 253 -9.31 -14.72 -14.85
CA SER A 253 -8.79 -16.02 -15.29
C SER A 253 -9.84 -16.91 -15.94
N VAL A 254 -11.10 -16.84 -15.52
CA VAL A 254 -12.20 -17.62 -16.12
C VAL A 254 -12.36 -17.37 -17.63
N PRO A 255 -12.51 -16.11 -18.12
CA PRO A 255 -12.58 -15.86 -19.56
C PRO A 255 -11.26 -16.17 -20.26
N CYS A 256 -10.11 -15.99 -19.60
CA CYS A 256 -8.81 -16.35 -20.16
C CYS A 256 -8.69 -17.85 -20.40
N LEU A 257 -9.21 -18.67 -19.48
CA LEU A 257 -9.25 -20.12 -19.62
C LEU A 257 -10.16 -20.55 -20.78
N LEU A 258 -11.32 -19.90 -20.93
CA LEU A 258 -12.20 -20.13 -22.07
C LEU A 258 -11.48 -19.83 -23.40
N VAL A 259 -10.73 -18.74 -23.48
CA VAL A 259 -9.91 -18.42 -24.66
C VAL A 259 -8.81 -19.46 -24.89
N ALA A 260 -8.12 -19.88 -23.82
CA ALA A 260 -7.07 -20.89 -23.90
C ALA A 260 -7.57 -22.22 -24.49
N VAL A 261 -8.78 -22.64 -24.09
CA VAL A 261 -9.44 -23.86 -24.59
C VAL A 261 -10.07 -23.64 -25.98
N ALA A 262 -10.60 -22.45 -26.26
CA ALA A 262 -11.25 -22.15 -27.53
C ALA A 262 -10.26 -22.12 -28.71
N VAL A 263 -9.04 -21.61 -28.51
CA VAL A 263 -8.06 -21.46 -29.60
C VAL A 263 -7.76 -22.80 -30.30
N PRO A 264 -7.37 -23.89 -29.62
CA PRO A 264 -7.15 -25.19 -30.26
C PRO A 264 -8.40 -25.75 -30.95
N LEU A 265 -9.59 -25.51 -30.39
CA LEU A 265 -10.86 -26.01 -30.95
C LEU A 265 -11.27 -25.30 -32.24
N LEU A 266 -10.99 -24.00 -32.32
CA LEU A 266 -11.24 -23.17 -33.50
C LEU A 266 -10.18 -23.35 -34.60
N TYR A 267 -9.00 -23.83 -34.20
CA TYR A 267 -7.85 -24.06 -35.06
C TYR A 267 -7.84 -25.52 -35.57
N ARG A 268 -8.56 -25.79 -36.67
CA ARG A 268 -8.72 -27.14 -37.24
C ARG A 268 -7.67 -27.48 -38.31
N SER A 269 -7.39 -28.77 -38.47
CA SER A 269 -6.38 -29.35 -39.38
C SER A 269 -6.63 -29.15 -40.87
N ASN A 270 -7.85 -28.79 -41.28
CA ASN A 270 -8.21 -28.48 -42.67
C ASN A 270 -8.22 -26.97 -42.97
N GLY A 271 -7.67 -26.16 -42.06
CA GLY A 271 -7.69 -24.70 -42.10
C GLY A 271 -8.36 -24.12 -40.84
N ALA A 272 -7.92 -22.93 -40.46
CA ALA A 272 -8.62 -22.16 -39.43
C ALA A 272 -10.04 -21.82 -39.91
N THR A 273 -11.01 -21.80 -38.99
CA THR A 273 -12.34 -21.23 -39.26
C THR A 273 -12.26 -19.74 -39.60
N LEU A 274 -11.15 -19.09 -39.27
CA LEU A 274 -10.81 -17.71 -39.61
C LEU A 274 -10.00 -17.62 -40.91
N SER A 275 -10.17 -16.50 -41.62
CA SER A 275 -9.36 -16.19 -42.81
C SER A 275 -7.87 -16.08 -42.48
N ALA A 276 -7.01 -16.39 -43.47
CA ALA A 276 -5.56 -16.30 -43.31
C ALA A 276 -5.07 -14.89 -42.87
N ALA A 277 -5.82 -13.84 -43.23
CA ALA A 277 -5.52 -12.47 -42.82
C ALA A 277 -5.92 -12.18 -41.35
N ALA A 278 -7.00 -12.80 -40.85
CA ALA A 278 -7.49 -12.60 -39.49
C ALA A 278 -6.75 -13.47 -38.45
N LEU A 279 -6.17 -14.60 -38.86
CA LEU A 279 -5.53 -15.56 -37.97
C LEU A 279 -4.38 -14.97 -37.13
N PRO A 280 -3.43 -14.20 -37.68
CA PRO A 280 -2.36 -13.57 -36.89
C PRO A 280 -2.87 -12.63 -35.81
N TRP A 281 -3.93 -11.87 -36.13
CA TRP A 281 -4.56 -10.95 -35.19
C TRP A 281 -5.24 -11.71 -34.06
N ALA A 282 -6.05 -12.72 -34.39
CA ALA A 282 -6.75 -13.55 -33.41
C ALA A 282 -5.79 -14.27 -32.45
N VAL A 283 -4.70 -14.85 -32.96
CA VAL A 283 -3.69 -15.53 -32.12
C VAL A 283 -2.97 -14.53 -31.22
N SER A 284 -2.57 -13.36 -31.74
CA SER A 284 -1.90 -12.33 -30.94
C SER A 284 -2.81 -11.83 -29.82
N THR A 285 -4.10 -11.61 -30.11
CA THR A 285 -5.11 -11.24 -29.10
C THR A 285 -5.31 -12.34 -28.08
N ALA A 286 -5.40 -13.60 -28.51
CA ALA A 286 -5.59 -14.72 -27.61
C ALA A 286 -4.41 -14.88 -26.63
N VAL A 287 -3.16 -14.73 -27.10
CA VAL A 287 -1.97 -14.75 -26.23
C VAL A 287 -2.05 -13.61 -25.20
N ALA A 288 -2.38 -12.40 -25.63
CA ALA A 288 -2.48 -11.25 -24.73
C ALA A 288 -3.58 -11.42 -23.67
N VAL A 289 -4.74 -11.97 -24.05
CA VAL A 289 -5.84 -12.28 -23.13
C VAL A 289 -5.41 -13.35 -22.14
N VAL A 290 -4.91 -14.49 -22.61
CA VAL A 290 -4.46 -15.61 -21.77
C VAL A 290 -3.42 -15.19 -20.74
N LEU A 291 -2.50 -14.29 -21.11
CA LEU A 291 -1.46 -13.80 -20.21
C LEU A 291 -1.93 -12.65 -19.29
N ALA A 292 -3.12 -12.08 -19.50
CA ALA A 292 -3.62 -10.96 -18.71
C ALA A 292 -3.69 -11.24 -17.19
N PRO A 293 -4.12 -12.43 -16.70
CA PRO A 293 -4.11 -12.73 -15.26
C PRO A 293 -2.69 -12.74 -14.68
N LEU A 294 -1.71 -13.23 -15.44
CA LEU A 294 -0.31 -13.21 -15.04
C LEU A 294 0.24 -11.78 -15.01
N VAL A 295 -0.08 -10.98 -16.02
CA VAL A 295 0.30 -9.55 -16.07
C VAL A 295 -0.30 -8.81 -14.88
N LEU A 296 -1.58 -9.01 -14.57
CA LEU A 296 -2.25 -8.42 -13.42
C LEU A 296 -1.55 -8.80 -12.11
N LEU A 297 -1.23 -10.09 -11.94
CA LEU A 297 -0.49 -10.59 -10.78
C LEU A 297 0.88 -9.89 -10.67
N VAL A 298 1.66 -9.84 -11.74
CA VAL A 298 3.01 -9.23 -11.72
C VAL A 298 2.94 -7.73 -11.43
N VAL A 299 2.06 -6.99 -12.10
CA VAL A 299 1.88 -5.54 -11.87
C VAL A 299 1.53 -5.25 -10.41
N ARG A 300 0.64 -6.07 -9.83
CA ARG A 300 0.24 -5.93 -8.42
C ARG A 300 1.34 -6.35 -7.45
N LEU A 301 2.02 -7.46 -7.71
CA LEU A 301 3.12 -7.95 -6.88
C LEU A 301 4.31 -7.01 -6.86
N LEU A 302 4.64 -6.39 -8.01
CA LEU A 302 5.69 -5.38 -8.07
C LEU A 302 5.34 -4.19 -7.17
N ARG A 303 4.09 -3.70 -7.21
CA ARG A 303 3.65 -2.63 -6.30
C ARG A 303 3.76 -3.04 -4.84
N VAL A 304 3.21 -4.19 -4.47
CA VAL A 304 3.24 -4.68 -3.09
C VAL A 304 4.69 -4.89 -2.63
N SER A 305 5.58 -5.39 -3.49
CA SER A 305 7.02 -5.52 -3.20
C SER A 305 7.70 -4.17 -3.05
N THR A 306 7.37 -3.18 -3.89
CA THR A 306 7.89 -1.81 -3.76
C THR A 306 7.43 -1.18 -2.46
N VAL A 307 6.12 -1.18 -2.18
CA VAL A 307 5.56 -0.67 -0.91
C VAL A 307 6.21 -1.38 0.27
N MET A 308 6.28 -2.72 0.27
CA MET A 308 6.92 -3.45 1.35
C MET A 308 8.41 -3.10 1.51
N ARG A 309 9.19 -2.98 0.43
CA ARG A 309 10.60 -2.57 0.53
C ARG A 309 10.79 -1.25 1.25
N TYR A 310 9.89 -0.29 1.04
CA TYR A 310 9.97 1.04 1.62
C TYR A 310 9.17 1.21 2.92
N THR A 311 8.38 0.22 3.34
CA THR A 311 7.61 0.26 4.60
C THR A 311 8.12 -0.74 5.65
N ILE A 312 9.25 -1.42 5.44
CA ILE A 312 9.89 -2.23 6.49
C ILE A 312 10.63 -1.27 7.44
N SER A 313 9.86 -0.64 8.31
CA SER A 313 10.35 -0.13 9.58
C SER A 313 9.87 -1.11 10.64
N ALA A 314 10.75 -2.04 11.00
CA ALA A 314 10.57 -2.84 12.20
C ALA A 314 11.00 -1.95 13.37
N ALA A 315 10.07 -1.60 14.26
CA ALA A 315 10.41 -0.82 15.45
C ALA A 315 11.54 -1.51 16.25
N PRO A 316 12.57 -0.79 16.74
CA PRO A 316 12.67 0.66 16.94
C PRO A 316 13.54 1.39 15.88
N PHE A 317 13.66 0.87 14.66
CA PHE A 317 14.55 1.45 13.65
C PHE A 317 13.79 2.29 12.63
N ALA A 318 14.19 3.55 12.48
CA ALA A 318 13.72 4.40 11.39
C ALA A 318 14.12 3.77 10.03
N PRO A 319 13.22 3.77 9.04
CA PRO A 319 13.59 3.34 7.69
C PRO A 319 14.62 4.33 7.09
N PRO A 320 15.46 3.90 6.13
CA PRO A 320 16.35 4.81 5.41
C PRO A 320 15.55 5.94 4.75
N GLU A 321 16.00 7.20 4.91
CA GLU A 321 15.35 8.44 4.45
C GLU A 321 15.20 8.58 2.92
N ASP A 322 15.59 7.57 2.13
CA ASP A 322 15.51 7.59 0.67
C ASP A 322 14.07 7.30 0.20
N TRP A 323 13.17 8.23 0.51
CA TRP A 323 11.85 8.35 -0.08
C TRP A 323 12.00 8.97 -1.48
N PRO A 324 11.52 8.33 -2.56
CA PRO A 324 11.76 8.81 -3.93
C PRO A 324 10.95 10.07 -4.33
N TRP A 325 10.32 10.76 -3.38
CA TRP A 325 9.50 11.96 -3.63
C TRP A 325 9.96 13.21 -2.85
N ASN A 326 11.19 13.20 -2.32
CA ASN A 326 11.83 14.40 -1.76
C ASN A 326 12.63 15.19 -2.81
N GLU A 327 12.20 15.11 -4.09
CA GLU A 327 12.59 16.04 -5.17
C GLU A 327 11.34 16.64 -5.82
#